data_AF-A0A4Y2WI07-F1
#
_entry.id   AF-A0A4Y2WI07-F1
#
_cell.length_a   1.000
_cell.length_b   1.000
_cell.length_c   1.000
_cell.angle_alpha   90.00
_cell.angle_beta   90.00
_cell.angle_gamma   90.00
#
_symmetry.space_group_name_H-M   'P 1'
#
loop_
_entity.id
_entity.type
_entity.pdbx_description
1 polymer ?
#
loop_
_entity_poly.entity_id
_entity_poly.type
_entity_poly.pdbx_seq_one_letter_code
_entity_poly.pdbx_strand_id
1 'polypeptide(L)'
;MTSIYTTVNSIHEEKPDGHNVYSSFPAAALQLFAFIQDYRTKCHFLPTSWRLQILFRQFIKHGKFSCSISLKRHDSMNRLVDVVVGISFSGVDGRPLFACPTKIHCERMLPGEEIHGSTGHGFSYG
;
A
#
# COMPACT_ATOMS: atom_id res chain seq x y z
N MET A 1 -26.85 3.78 -8.46
CA MET A 1 -25.45 3.97 -7.99
C MET A 1 -24.69 2.71 -8.36
N THR A 2 -23.87 2.77 -9.41
CA THR A 2 -23.10 1.62 -9.88
C THR A 2 -21.81 1.56 -9.08
N SER A 3 -21.66 0.57 -8.19
CA SER A 3 -20.39 0.33 -7.51
C SER A 3 -19.34 -0.01 -8.57
N ILE A 4 -18.37 0.88 -8.76
CA ILE A 4 -17.21 0.62 -9.62
C ILE A 4 -16.29 -0.31 -8.83
N TYR A 5 -16.38 -1.61 -9.08
CA TYR A 5 -15.42 -2.56 -8.54
C TYR A 5 -14.07 -2.29 -9.19
N THR A 6 -13.21 -1.64 -8.43
CA THR A 6 -11.85 -1.42 -8.85
C THR A 6 -11.02 -2.61 -8.42
N THR A 7 -10.57 -3.41 -9.38
CA THR A 7 -9.62 -4.50 -9.10
C THR A 7 -8.28 -3.89 -8.72
N VAL A 8 -7.89 -4.08 -7.46
CA VAL A 8 -6.56 -3.73 -6.95
C VAL A 8 -5.69 -4.97 -7.06
N ASN A 9 -4.56 -4.86 -7.75
CA ASN A 9 -3.59 -5.94 -7.82
C ASN A 9 -2.60 -5.75 -6.68
N SER A 10 -2.72 -6.58 -5.63
CA SER A 10 -1.73 -6.67 -4.55
C SER A 10 -0.90 -7.95 -4.73
N ILE A 11 0.42 -7.78 -4.81
CA ILE A 11 1.41 -8.86 -4.84
C ILE A 11 2.04 -8.91 -3.45
N HIS A 12 2.05 -10.12 -2.88
CA HIS A 12 2.62 -10.43 -1.59
C HIS A 12 3.80 -11.36 -1.83
N GLU A 13 5.01 -10.86 -1.61
CA GLU A 13 6.25 -11.61 -1.81
C GLU A 13 6.90 -11.89 -0.46
N GLU A 14 7.05 -13.18 -0.14
CA GLU A 14 7.60 -13.63 1.13
C GLU A 14 9.12 -13.75 1.06
N LYS A 15 9.77 -13.40 2.16
CA LYS A 15 11.22 -13.59 2.35
C LYS A 15 11.48 -14.35 3.66
N PRO A 16 12.64 -15.01 3.80
CA PRO A 16 12.98 -15.75 5.02
C PRO A 16 12.92 -14.91 6.32
N ASP A 17 13.19 -13.61 6.21
CA ASP A 17 13.31 -12.63 7.28
C ASP A 17 12.27 -11.50 7.19
N GLY A 18 11.30 -11.62 6.28
CA GLY A 18 10.45 -10.49 5.99
C GLY A 18 9.33 -10.73 4.98
N HIS A 19 8.72 -9.63 4.58
CA HIS A 19 7.58 -9.64 3.67
C HIS A 19 7.54 -8.34 2.85
N ASN A 20 7.39 -8.46 1.53
CA ASN A 20 7.14 -7.31 0.67
C ASN A 20 5.66 -7.28 0.28
N VAL A 21 5.07 -6.09 0.30
CA VAL A 21 3.77 -5.82 -0.33
C VAL A 21 3.92 -4.82 -1.45
N TYR A 22 3.42 -5.17 -2.62
CA TYR A 22 3.29 -4.27 -3.75
C TYR A 22 1.83 -4.17 -4.15
N SER A 23 1.25 -2.98 -4.07
CA SER A 23 -0.14 -2.75 -4.49
C SER A 23 -0.19 -1.76 -5.64
N SER A 24 -0.93 -2.12 -6.70
CA SER A 24 -1.17 -1.28 -7.87
C SER A 24 -2.65 -0.91 -7.96
N PHE A 25 -2.92 0.38 -8.05
CA PHE A 25 -4.26 0.96 -8.09
C PHE A 25 -4.51 1.65 -9.44
N PRO A 26 -5.63 1.38 -10.14
CA PRO A 26 -5.96 2.18 -11.31
C PRO A 26 -6.35 3.60 -10.89
N ALA A 27 -6.19 4.56 -11.80
CA ALA A 27 -6.48 5.97 -11.55
C ALA A 27 -7.92 6.21 -11.04
N ALA A 28 -8.88 5.38 -11.44
CA ALA A 28 -10.26 5.45 -10.95
C ALA A 28 -10.38 5.17 -9.43
N ALA A 29 -9.45 4.41 -8.84
CA ALA A 29 -9.38 4.17 -7.40
C ALA A 29 -9.13 5.45 -6.60
N LEU A 30 -8.59 6.50 -7.22
CA LEU A 30 -8.35 7.79 -6.58
C LEU A 30 -9.65 8.51 -6.19
N GLN A 31 -10.80 8.07 -6.71
CA GLN A 31 -12.11 8.54 -6.28
C GLN A 31 -12.57 7.87 -4.97
N LEU A 32 -11.91 6.80 -4.53
CA LEU A 32 -12.20 6.16 -3.25
C LEU A 32 -11.56 6.95 -2.11
N PHE A 33 -12.27 7.15 -1.01
CA PHE A 33 -11.76 7.85 0.17
C PHE A 33 -10.67 7.06 0.91
N ALA A 34 -10.78 5.72 0.91
CA ALA A 34 -9.85 4.84 1.60
C ALA A 34 -9.82 3.45 0.95
N PHE A 35 -8.63 2.86 0.89
CA PHE A 35 -8.43 1.43 0.66
C PHE A 35 -7.93 0.81 1.96
N ILE A 36 -8.60 -0.24 2.43
CA ILE A 36 -8.22 -0.99 3.62
C ILE A 36 -8.19 -2.46 3.25
N GLN A 37 -7.06 -3.10 3.50
CA GLN A 37 -6.88 -4.52 3.24
C GLN A 37 -6.24 -5.19 4.46
N ASP A 38 -7.00 -6.09 5.07
CA ASP A 38 -6.47 -7.06 6.02
C ASP A 38 -5.97 -8.28 5.24
N TYR A 39 -4.74 -8.72 5.50
CA TYR A 39 -4.15 -9.90 4.84
C TYR A 39 -3.24 -10.68 5.79
N ARG A 40 -2.96 -11.94 5.42
CA ARG A 40 -2.03 -12.82 6.11
C ARG A 40 -0.97 -13.32 5.14
N THR A 41 0.28 -13.39 5.59
CA THR A 41 1.32 -14.09 4.83
C THR A 41 1.08 -15.60 4.94
N LYS A 42 1.40 -16.33 3.88
CA LYS A 42 1.29 -17.80 3.80
C LYS A 42 2.58 -18.51 4.22
N CYS A 43 3.57 -17.75 4.70
CA CYS A 43 4.84 -18.30 5.19
C CYS A 43 4.58 -19.33 6.29
N HIS A 44 5.05 -20.56 6.07
CA HIS A 44 4.83 -21.66 7.00
C HIS A 44 5.50 -21.44 8.36
N PHE A 45 6.68 -20.80 8.36
CA PHE A 45 7.50 -20.61 9.56
C PHE A 45 7.22 -19.29 10.29
N LEU A 46 6.64 -18.31 9.59
CA LEU A 46 6.35 -16.99 10.13
C LEU A 46 5.04 -16.41 9.57
N PRO A 47 3.89 -17.03 9.87
CA PRO A 47 2.60 -16.50 9.46
C PRO A 47 2.34 -15.20 10.22
N THR A 48 2.31 -14.09 9.49
CA THR A 48 2.07 -12.75 10.05
C THR A 48 0.78 -12.17 9.49
N SER A 49 0.14 -11.32 10.29
CA SER A 49 -1.16 -10.73 9.94
C SER A 49 -1.03 -9.22 9.91
N TRP A 50 -1.59 -8.61 8.88
CA TRP A 50 -1.31 -7.24 8.49
C TRP A 50 -2.57 -6.49 8.11
N ARG A 51 -2.59 -5.19 8.44
CA ARG A 51 -3.58 -4.23 7.97
C ARG A 51 -2.87 -3.16 7.17
N LEU A 52 -3.11 -3.13 5.86
CA LEU A 52 -2.70 -2.05 4.98
C LEU A 52 -3.86 -1.06 4.85
N GLN A 53 -3.59 0.22 5.09
CA GLN A 53 -4.52 1.31 4.89
C GLN A 53 -3.90 2.37 4.00
N ILE A 54 -4.65 2.81 3.00
CA ILE A 54 -4.28 3.89 2.10
C ILE A 54 -5.43 4.88 2.10
N LEU A 55 -5.16 6.11 2.51
CA LEU A 55 -6.12 7.20 2.47
C LEU A 55 -5.73 8.13 1.33
N PHE A 56 -6.61 8.22 0.34
CA PHE A 56 -6.40 9.07 -0.81
C PHE A 56 -6.79 10.50 -0.44
N ARG A 57 -5.83 11.44 -0.52
CA ARG A 57 -6.05 12.87 -0.27
C ARG A 57 -5.96 13.60 -1.61
N GLN A 58 -7.13 13.87 -2.20
CA GLN A 58 -7.22 14.69 -3.39
C GLN A 58 -6.94 16.15 -3.02
N PHE A 59 -5.82 16.72 -3.50
CA PHE A 59 -5.65 18.16 -3.51
C PHE A 59 -6.28 18.69 -4.79
N ILE A 60 -7.49 19.24 -4.67
CA ILE A 60 -8.24 19.84 -5.79
C ILE A 60 -7.47 21.01 -6.43
N LYS A 61 -6.48 21.59 -5.73
CA LYS A 61 -5.61 22.62 -6.30
C LYS A 61 -4.54 21.99 -7.22
N HIS A 62 -4.68 22.22 -8.52
CA HIS A 62 -3.73 21.88 -9.59
C HIS A 62 -3.64 20.41 -10.01
N GLY A 63 -4.71 19.63 -9.80
CA GLY A 63 -4.74 18.22 -10.24
C GLY A 63 -3.74 17.34 -9.50
N LYS A 64 -3.30 17.77 -8.31
CA LYS A 64 -2.27 17.11 -7.51
C LYS A 64 -2.86 16.05 -6.60
N PHE A 65 -2.35 14.83 -6.69
CA PHE A 65 -2.78 13.73 -5.83
C PHE A 65 -1.73 13.41 -4.75
N SER A 66 -2.18 13.11 -3.53
CA SER A 66 -1.33 12.55 -2.47
C SER A 66 -2.08 11.44 -1.72
N CYS A 67 -1.40 10.44 -1.19
CA CYS A 67 -1.99 9.50 -0.25
C CYS A 67 -1.17 9.42 1.02
N SER A 68 -1.84 9.11 2.12
CA SER A 68 -1.19 8.61 3.33
C SER A 68 -1.38 7.10 3.40
N ILE A 69 -0.33 6.42 3.79
CA ILE A 69 -0.23 4.97 3.83
C ILE A 69 0.07 4.60 5.28
N SER A 70 -0.61 3.60 5.82
CA SER A 70 -0.17 2.93 7.02
C SER A 70 -0.19 1.43 6.86
N LEU A 71 0.77 0.77 7.49
CA LEU A 71 0.83 -0.67 7.58
C LEU A 71 1.00 -1.03 9.04
N LYS A 72 0.09 -1.84 9.56
CA LYS A 72 0.11 -2.34 10.92
C LYS A 72 0.25 -3.85 10.96
N ARG A 73 1.12 -4.34 11.84
CA ARG A 73 1.23 -5.77 12.15
C ARG A 73 0.32 -6.12 13.33
N HIS A 74 -0.52 -7.13 13.20
CA HIS A 74 -1.53 -7.47 14.21
C HIS A 74 -1.58 -8.96 14.61
N ASP A 75 -0.63 -9.77 14.17
CA ASP A 75 -0.41 -11.11 14.74
C ASP A 75 0.22 -11.04 16.14
N SER A 76 0.36 -12.19 16.80
CA SER A 76 1.01 -12.34 18.11
C SER A 76 2.40 -12.97 18.04
N MET A 77 3.00 -13.07 16.85
CA MET A 77 4.28 -13.75 16.66
C MET A 77 5.43 -12.83 17.11
N ASN A 78 5.97 -13.05 18.30
CA ASN A 78 7.04 -12.22 18.87
C ASN A 78 8.41 -12.43 18.18
N ARG A 79 8.50 -12.02 16.92
CA ARG A 79 9.68 -12.06 16.05
C ARG A 79 9.69 -10.80 15.21
N LEU A 80 10.88 -10.28 14.92
CA LEU A 80 11.05 -9.14 14.04
C LEU A 80 10.90 -9.56 12.58
N VAL A 81 10.37 -8.65 11.75
CA VAL A 81 10.25 -8.83 10.30
C VAL A 81 10.68 -7.58 9.58
N ASP A 82 11.44 -7.76 8.50
CA ASP A 82 11.74 -6.70 7.53
C ASP A 82 10.58 -6.54 6.56
N VAL A 83 10.14 -5.31 6.33
CA VAL A 83 8.95 -5.03 5.55
C VAL A 83 9.16 -3.86 4.59
N VAL A 84 8.87 -4.13 3.31
CA VAL A 84 8.79 -3.10 2.28
C VAL A 84 7.36 -3.03 1.75
N VAL A 85 6.79 -1.82 1.76
CA VAL A 85 5.50 -1.52 1.12
C VAL A 85 5.76 -0.64 -0.08
N GLY A 86 5.45 -1.14 -1.27
CA GLY A 86 5.48 -0.39 -2.52
C GLY A 86 4.07 -0.09 -3.03
N ILE A 87 3.81 1.16 -3.41
CA ILE A 87 2.54 1.57 -3.99
C ILE A 87 2.78 2.22 -5.34
N SER A 88 2.10 1.72 -6.37
CA SER A 88 2.04 2.32 -7.69
C SER A 88 0.61 2.63 -8.09
N PHE A 89 0.48 3.55 -9.03
CA PHE A 89 -0.79 3.92 -9.63
C PHE A 89 -0.68 3.73 -11.13
N SER A 90 -1.70 3.17 -11.76
CA SER A 90 -1.74 2.94 -13.20
C SER A 90 -2.86 3.72 -13.88
N GLY A 91 -2.59 4.23 -15.08
CA GLY A 91 -3.57 4.86 -15.94
C GLY A 91 -4.54 3.84 -16.52
N VAL A 92 -5.53 4.32 -17.26
CA VAL A 92 -6.52 3.47 -17.94
C VAL A 92 -5.85 2.55 -18.98
N ASP A 93 -4.69 2.97 -19.49
CA ASP A 93 -3.83 2.22 -20.41
C ASP A 93 -2.91 1.20 -19.70
N GLY A 94 -3.03 1.06 -18.37
CA GLY A 94 -2.21 0.17 -17.55
C GLY A 94 -0.79 0.67 -17.29
N ARG A 95 -0.40 1.83 -17.83
CA ARG A 95 0.93 2.41 -17.61
C ARG A 95 1.02 3.06 -16.23
N PRO A 96 2.18 3.02 -15.56
CA PRO A 96 2.35 3.75 -14.30
C PRO A 96 2.08 5.24 -14.52
N LEU A 97 1.20 5.82 -13.69
CA LEU A 97 0.95 7.26 -13.66
C LEU A 97 2.14 8.04 -13.12
N PHE A 98 3.03 7.36 -12.39
CA PHE A 98 4.19 7.97 -11.73
C PHE A 98 5.45 7.17 -12.02
N ALA A 99 6.58 7.89 -12.14
CA ALA A 99 7.88 7.32 -12.50
C ALA A 99 8.42 6.33 -11.47
N CYS A 100 8.06 6.47 -10.18
CA CYS A 100 8.50 5.57 -9.11
C CYS A 100 7.34 5.20 -8.19
N PRO A 101 7.20 3.93 -7.80
CA PRO A 101 6.31 3.56 -6.71
C PRO A 101 6.79 4.20 -5.41
N THR A 102 5.84 4.68 -4.60
CA THR A 102 6.17 5.11 -3.23
C THR A 102 6.52 3.89 -2.42
N LYS A 103 7.70 3.90 -1.79
CA LYS A 103 8.20 2.80 -0.97
C LYS A 103 8.31 3.25 0.47
N ILE A 104 7.79 2.45 1.38
CA ILE A 104 7.98 2.55 2.83
C ILE A 104 8.75 1.30 3.24
N HIS A 105 9.78 1.47 4.05
CA HIS A 105 10.62 0.38 4.52
C HIS A 105 10.74 0.42 6.03
N CYS A 106 10.64 -0.75 6.66
CA CYS A 106 10.88 -0.94 8.07
C CYS A 106 11.64 -2.25 8.27
N GLU A 107 12.92 -2.13 8.64
CA GLU A 107 13.82 -3.28 8.77
C GLU A 107 13.44 -4.21 9.92
N ARG A 108 12.74 -3.70 10.94
CA ARG A 108 12.60 -4.38 12.24
C ARG A 108 11.24 -4.10 12.88
N MET A 109 10.18 -4.66 12.29
CA MET A 109 8.82 -4.44 12.77
C MET A 109 8.34 -5.53 13.75
N LEU A 110 7.90 -5.12 14.94
CA LEU A 110 7.31 -5.99 15.96
C LEU A 110 5.78 -6.13 15.80
N PRO A 111 5.17 -7.17 16.39
CA PRO A 111 3.73 -7.23 16.59
C PRO A 111 3.17 -5.97 17.25
N GLY A 112 2.08 -5.44 16.70
CA GLY A 112 1.40 -4.25 17.21
C GLY A 112 1.94 -2.93 16.69
N GLU A 113 3.14 -2.91 16.13
CA GLU A 113 3.72 -1.70 15.53
C GLU A 113 2.99 -1.29 14.24
N GLU A 114 3.09 -0.01 13.93
CA GLU A 114 2.53 0.60 12.74
C GLU A 114 3.55 1.54 12.12
N ILE A 115 3.70 1.47 10.80
CA ILE A 115 4.55 2.37 10.02
C ILE A 115 3.70 3.22 9.11
N HIS A 116 4.15 4.45 8.87
CA HIS A 116 3.43 5.42 8.07
C HIS A 116 4.32 5.95 6.94
N GLY A 117 3.68 6.33 5.84
CA GLY A 117 4.34 7.06 4.78
C GLY A 117 3.34 7.84 3.94
N SER A 118 3.87 8.63 3.01
CA SER A 118 3.04 9.43 2.12
C SER A 118 3.71 9.61 0.77
N THR A 119 2.92 9.72 -0.29
CA THR A 119 3.42 10.18 -1.59
C THR A 119 3.69 11.69 -1.49
N GLY A 120 4.93 12.06 -1.14
CA GLY A 120 5.32 13.41 -0.71
C GLY A 120 5.39 14.50 -1.78
N HIS A 121 4.91 14.31 -3.01
CA HIS A 121 4.88 15.37 -4.02
C HIS A 121 3.52 15.40 -4.68
N GLY A 122 2.84 16.55 -4.64
CA GLY A 122 1.60 16.69 -5.39
C GLY A 122 1.89 16.60 -6.89
N PHE A 123 1.30 15.61 -7.56
CA PHE A 123 1.53 15.32 -8.98
C PHE A 123 0.33 15.73 -9.82
N SER A 124 0.52 16.68 -10.73
CA SER A 124 -0.51 17.16 -11.66
C SER A 124 -0.80 16.13 -12.76
N TYR A 125 -2.06 15.76 -12.93
CA TYR A 125 -2.55 15.12 -14.15
C TYR A 125 -2.53 16.14 -15.31
N GLY A 126 -1.89 15.76 -16.42
CA GLY A 126 -1.95 16.47 -17.70
C GLY A 126 -3.02 15.88 -18.61
#